data_AF-D1AXE7-F1
#
_entry.id   AF-D1AXE7-F1
#
_cell.length_a   1.000
_cell.length_b   1.000
_cell.length_c   1.000
_cell.angle_alpha   90.00
_cell.angle_beta   90.00
_cell.angle_gamma   90.00
#
_symmetry.space_group_name_H-M   'P 1'
#
loop_
_entity.id
_entity.type
_entity.pdbx_description
1 polymer ?
#
loop_
_entity_poly.entity_id
_entity_poly.type
_entity_poly.pdbx_seq_one_letter_code
_entity_poly.pdbx_strand_id
1 'polypeptide(L)'
;MALKFEYKGIDFNLNENTVDNTLYVFSNFNDKFEIENNDKDIFTTKKYITETEFWEKIILTKKILLKEEKEVVYFFNSLDDELKKKLQINSYFDCIDIAYRYYSFMREYIEYGIDLDKITIHEWQKKIINIYLEINDIMLEKSKKEDKIPRYLLPVYSYINTDYINSFKNIVFVNKFSYNVFEKKILEDIDNLSIYLFVDKNDYDEEKNILKNITIPNFER
;
A
#
# COMPACT_ATOMS: atom_id res chain seq x y z
N MET A 1 -13.93 6.53 -8.65
CA MET A 1 -13.82 7.57 -9.71
C MET A 1 -12.42 7.44 -10.29
N ALA A 2 -12.11 7.75 -11.56
CA ALA A 2 -10.73 7.57 -12.05
C ALA A 2 -9.76 8.56 -11.37
N LEU A 3 -8.54 8.13 -11.08
CA LEU A 3 -7.50 9.01 -10.50
C LEU A 3 -7.21 10.20 -11.44
N LYS A 4 -7.07 11.39 -10.86
CA LYS A 4 -6.79 12.62 -11.61
C LYS A 4 -5.29 12.85 -11.73
N PHE A 5 -4.71 12.42 -12.85
CA PHE A 5 -3.30 12.65 -13.18
C PHE A 5 -3.06 14.03 -13.78
N GLU A 6 -2.04 14.72 -13.30
CA GLU A 6 -1.54 15.99 -13.83
C GLU A 6 -0.06 15.84 -14.19
N TYR A 7 0.22 15.75 -15.48
CA TYR A 7 1.57 15.67 -16.02
C TYR A 7 2.18 17.07 -16.03
N LYS A 8 3.18 17.28 -15.17
CA LYS A 8 3.86 18.58 -15.06
C LYS A 8 5.15 18.64 -15.87
N GLY A 9 5.70 17.49 -16.26
CA GLY A 9 7.00 17.38 -16.93
C GLY A 9 8.19 17.44 -15.96
N ILE A 10 9.36 17.05 -16.45
CA ILE A 10 10.59 16.93 -15.65
C ILE A 10 11.08 18.29 -15.13
N ASP A 11 10.89 19.36 -15.91
CA ASP A 11 11.38 20.70 -15.56
C ASP A 11 10.45 21.46 -14.59
N PHE A 12 9.39 20.81 -14.11
CA PHE A 12 8.44 21.45 -13.22
C PHE A 12 9.04 21.68 -11.82
N ASN A 13 9.15 22.95 -11.44
CA ASN A 13 9.58 23.31 -10.09
C ASN A 13 8.39 23.35 -9.13
N LEU A 14 8.26 22.30 -8.30
CA LEU A 14 7.20 22.25 -7.29
C LEU A 14 7.36 23.35 -6.23
N ASN A 15 8.58 23.75 -5.85
CA ASN A 15 8.82 24.76 -4.81
C ASN A 15 8.06 26.06 -5.08
N GLU A 16 8.10 26.53 -6.33
CA GLU A 16 7.49 27.78 -6.78
C GLU A 16 5.98 27.68 -7.01
N ASN A 17 5.46 26.45 -7.13
CA ASN A 17 4.07 26.17 -7.51
C ASN A 17 3.27 25.49 -6.38
N THR A 18 3.74 25.61 -5.14
CA THR A 18 3.03 25.09 -3.98
C THR A 18 1.83 25.98 -3.59
N VAL A 19 0.70 25.36 -3.22
CA VAL A 19 -0.56 26.04 -2.91
C VAL A 19 -0.92 25.85 -1.43
N ASP A 20 -1.37 26.91 -0.77
CA ASP A 20 -1.83 26.85 0.63
C ASP A 20 -3.00 25.88 0.86
N ASN A 21 -3.16 25.46 2.12
CA ASN A 21 -4.13 24.44 2.56
C ASN A 21 -4.05 23.11 1.78
N THR A 22 -2.85 22.77 1.30
CA THR A 22 -2.60 21.55 0.52
C THR A 22 -1.70 20.59 1.28
N LEU A 23 -2.07 19.31 1.27
CA LEU A 23 -1.23 18.22 1.74
C LEU A 23 -0.46 17.65 0.55
N TYR A 24 0.86 17.76 0.57
CA TYR A 24 1.74 17.13 -0.40
C TYR A 24 2.27 15.81 0.16
N VAL A 25 2.04 14.74 -0.60
CA VAL A 25 2.42 13.38 -0.25
C VAL A 25 3.51 12.91 -1.21
N PHE A 26 4.69 12.60 -0.70
CA PHE A 26 5.85 12.24 -1.50
C PHE A 26 6.14 10.75 -1.43
N SER A 27 6.39 10.18 -2.60
CA SER A 27 6.86 8.80 -2.77
C SER A 27 8.33 8.66 -2.34
N ASN A 28 9.12 9.71 -2.52
CA ASN A 28 10.54 9.77 -2.18
C ASN A 28 10.80 10.74 -1.02
N PHE A 29 11.49 10.25 0.01
CA PHE A 29 11.86 11.05 1.17
C PHE A 29 12.77 12.23 0.83
N ASN A 30 13.69 12.07 -0.13
CA ASN A 30 14.63 13.13 -0.51
C ASN A 30 13.89 14.31 -1.14
N ASP A 31 12.92 14.04 -2.01
CA ASP A 31 12.08 15.08 -2.65
C ASP A 31 11.31 15.86 -1.58
N LYS A 32 10.70 15.17 -0.60
CA LYS A 32 10.05 15.81 0.55
C LYS A 32 11.02 16.73 1.28
N PHE A 33 12.20 16.22 1.62
CA PHE A 33 13.20 16.95 2.40
C PHE A 33 13.70 18.19 1.67
N GLU A 34 13.91 18.12 0.36
CA GLU A 34 14.32 19.27 -0.45
C GLU A 34 13.25 20.37 -0.45
N ILE A 35 11.98 20.02 -0.70
CA ILE A 35 10.88 20.98 -0.70
C ILE A 35 10.70 21.61 0.69
N GLU A 36 10.72 20.79 1.74
CA GLU A 36 10.52 21.23 3.13
C GLU A 36 11.63 22.19 3.59
N ASN A 37 12.89 21.99 3.15
CA ASN A 37 13.98 22.92 3.48
C ASN A 37 13.93 24.25 2.71
N ASN A 38 13.36 24.23 1.50
CA ASN A 38 13.19 25.43 0.68
C ASN A 38 11.98 26.25 1.14
N ASP A 39 10.98 25.62 1.74
CA ASP A 39 9.82 26.28 2.33
C ASP A 39 10.16 26.89 3.70
N LYS A 40 10.62 28.15 3.67
CA LYS A 40 11.03 28.89 4.87
C LYS A 40 9.89 29.64 5.55
N ASP A 41 8.67 29.58 5.00
CA ASP A 41 7.55 30.33 5.55
C ASP A 41 6.89 29.54 6.71
N ILE A 42 7.10 30.07 7.91
CA ILE A 42 6.57 29.52 9.17
C ILE A 42 5.05 29.67 9.33
N PHE A 43 4.41 30.48 8.47
CA PHE A 43 2.96 30.68 8.47
C PHE A 43 2.24 29.89 7.38
N THR A 44 2.95 29.01 6.67
CA THR A 44 2.33 28.17 5.65
C THR A 44 1.30 27.23 6.26
N THR A 45 0.24 27.01 5.51
CA THR A 45 -0.80 26.03 5.83
C THR A 45 -0.60 24.72 5.06
N LYS A 46 0.50 24.64 4.31
CA LYS A 46 0.95 23.49 3.54
C LYS A 46 1.52 22.45 4.48
N LYS A 47 1.37 21.18 4.13
CA LYS A 47 2.03 20.09 4.85
C LYS A 47 2.70 19.14 3.87
N TYR A 48 3.90 18.70 4.23
CA TYR A 48 4.69 17.76 3.45
C TYR A 48 4.83 16.47 4.26
N ILE A 49 4.40 15.34 3.69
CA ILE A 49 4.54 14.03 4.33
C ILE A 49 4.96 12.98 3.30
N THR A 50 5.50 11.87 3.78
CA THR A 50 5.76 10.68 2.95
C THR A 50 4.48 9.87 2.76
N GLU A 51 4.46 9.00 1.74
CA GLU A 51 3.37 8.03 1.56
C GLU A 51 3.14 7.17 2.81
N THR A 52 4.20 6.70 3.46
CA THR A 52 4.09 5.90 4.70
C THR A 52 3.34 6.69 5.78
N GLU A 53 3.74 7.95 6.02
CA GLU A 53 3.08 8.82 7.00
C GLU A 53 1.61 9.11 6.63
N PHE A 54 1.30 9.23 5.34
CA PHE A 54 -0.07 9.44 4.85
C PHE A 54 -0.94 8.22 5.17
N TRP A 55 -0.49 7.03 4.80
CA TRP A 55 -1.21 5.78 5.03
C TRP A 55 -1.41 5.50 6.52
N GLU A 56 -0.42 5.76 7.37
CA GLU A 56 -0.55 5.63 8.83
C GLU A 56 -1.61 6.57 9.44
N LYS A 57 -1.79 7.78 8.87
CA LYS A 57 -2.78 8.75 9.37
C LYS A 57 -4.19 8.47 8.88
N ILE A 58 -4.31 7.83 7.73
CA ILE A 58 -5.60 7.59 7.05
C ILE A 58 -6.15 6.22 7.36
N ILE A 59 -5.31 5.19 7.37
CA ILE A 59 -5.73 3.82 7.62
C ILE A 59 -5.67 3.58 9.12
N LEU A 60 -6.83 3.69 9.78
CA LEU A 60 -6.95 3.46 11.21
C LEU A 60 -7.57 2.10 11.49
N THR A 61 -7.22 1.51 12.61
CA THR A 61 -7.87 0.29 13.09
C THR A 61 -8.02 0.33 14.60
N LYS A 62 -9.08 -0.32 15.11
CA LYS A 62 -9.27 -0.55 16.54
C LYS A 62 -8.56 -1.83 17.01
N LYS A 63 -8.11 -2.67 16.08
CA LYS A 63 -7.45 -3.94 16.38
C LYS A 63 -5.95 -3.75 16.54
N ILE A 64 -5.34 -4.55 17.40
CA ILE A 64 -3.90 -4.58 17.63
C ILE A 64 -3.24 -5.31 16.46
N LEU A 65 -2.37 -4.60 15.73
CA LEU A 65 -1.55 -5.20 14.67
C LEU A 65 -0.43 -6.04 15.29
N LEU A 66 -0.42 -7.32 14.95
CA LEU A 66 0.65 -8.23 15.30
C LEU A 66 1.89 -7.94 14.46
N LYS A 67 3.08 -8.11 15.04
CA LYS A 67 4.37 -7.90 14.37
C LYS A 67 5.30 -9.07 14.71
N GLU A 68 6.20 -9.38 13.78
CA GLU A 68 7.34 -10.28 14.00
C GLU A 68 6.90 -11.65 14.55
N GLU A 69 7.50 -12.13 15.65
CA GLU A 69 7.23 -13.46 16.20
C GLU A 69 5.78 -13.63 16.66
N LYS A 70 5.08 -12.54 17.00
CA LYS A 70 3.67 -12.62 17.40
C LYS A 70 2.77 -13.06 16.23
N GLU A 71 3.13 -12.71 14.99
CA GLU A 71 2.41 -13.20 13.81
C GLU A 71 2.63 -14.70 13.61
N VAL A 72 3.85 -15.19 13.86
CA VAL A 72 4.17 -16.62 13.75
C VAL A 72 3.43 -17.45 14.80
N VAL A 73 3.43 -16.98 16.06
CA VAL A 73 2.66 -17.62 17.14
C VAL A 73 1.17 -17.62 16.84
N TYR A 74 0.64 -16.52 16.31
CA TYR A 74 -0.75 -16.43 15.89
C TYR A 74 -1.07 -17.44 14.78
N PHE A 75 -0.17 -17.57 13.79
CA PHE A 75 -0.32 -18.54 12.71
C PHE A 75 -0.37 -19.97 13.24
N PHE A 76 0.65 -20.38 14.00
CA PHE A 76 0.74 -21.73 14.57
C PHE A 76 -0.48 -22.12 15.42
N ASN A 77 -0.98 -21.18 16.23
CA ASN A 77 -2.16 -21.39 17.10
C ASN A 77 -3.50 -21.34 16.34
N SER A 78 -3.50 -21.02 15.05
CA SER A 78 -4.71 -21.03 14.23
C SER A 78 -4.86 -22.32 13.42
N LEU A 79 -3.77 -23.08 13.27
CA LEU A 79 -3.81 -24.34 12.54
C LEU A 79 -4.34 -25.48 13.41
N ASP A 80 -5.26 -26.27 12.86
CA ASP A 80 -5.64 -27.56 13.42
C ASP A 80 -4.58 -28.64 13.12
N ASP A 81 -4.78 -29.84 13.68
CA ASP A 81 -3.85 -30.95 13.52
C ASP A 81 -3.79 -31.49 12.08
N GLU A 82 -4.86 -31.31 11.29
CA GLU A 82 -4.89 -31.75 9.89
C GLU A 82 -4.02 -30.82 9.03
N LEU A 83 -4.18 -29.51 9.17
CA LEU A 83 -3.38 -28.50 8.48
C LEU A 83 -1.91 -28.59 8.87
N LYS A 84 -1.61 -28.80 10.16
CA LYS A 84 -0.23 -29.03 10.62
C LYS A 84 0.39 -30.24 9.93
N LYS A 85 -0.35 -31.35 9.79
CA LYS A 85 0.12 -32.53 9.06
C LYS A 85 0.33 -32.25 7.56
N LYS A 86 -0.62 -31.57 6.91
CA LYS A 86 -0.51 -31.19 5.48
C LYS A 86 0.73 -30.34 5.21
N LEU A 87 1.07 -29.44 6.15
CA LEU A 87 2.24 -28.55 6.08
C LEU A 87 3.51 -29.15 6.68
N GLN A 88 3.47 -30.39 7.17
CA GLN A 88 4.60 -31.07 7.83
C GLN A 88 5.16 -30.31 9.05
N ILE A 89 4.29 -29.63 9.80
CA ILE A 89 4.64 -28.89 11.02
C ILE A 89 4.54 -29.84 12.21
N ASN A 90 5.67 -30.22 12.80
CA ASN A 90 5.72 -31.05 14.02
C ASN A 90 5.95 -30.23 15.28
N SER A 91 6.58 -29.06 15.12
CA SER A 91 6.93 -28.15 16.20
C SER A 91 6.68 -26.69 15.80
N TYR A 92 6.70 -25.79 16.78
CA TYR A 92 6.65 -24.35 16.50
C TYR A 92 7.78 -23.89 15.57
N PHE A 93 8.98 -24.48 15.67
CA PHE A 93 10.13 -24.07 14.87
C PHE A 93 9.95 -24.37 13.38
N ASP A 94 9.30 -25.49 13.05
CA ASP A 94 8.97 -25.85 11.65
C ASP A 94 8.01 -24.83 11.02
N CYS A 95 7.22 -24.15 11.86
CA CYS A 95 6.18 -23.23 11.43
C CYS A 95 6.71 -21.86 11.01
N ILE A 96 7.91 -21.47 11.43
CA ILE A 96 8.42 -20.09 11.28
C ILE A 96 8.48 -19.69 9.81
N ASP A 97 9.21 -20.44 8.99
CA ASP A 97 9.36 -20.11 7.57
C ASP A 97 8.05 -20.27 6.78
N ILE A 98 7.21 -21.22 7.19
CA ILE A 98 5.90 -21.45 6.56
C ILE A 98 5.00 -20.26 6.81
N ALA A 99 4.95 -19.75 8.04
CA ALA A 99 4.18 -18.56 8.39
C ALA A 99 4.65 -17.34 7.59
N TYR A 100 5.95 -17.10 7.49
CA TYR A 100 6.48 -15.98 6.69
C TYR A 100 6.11 -16.10 5.21
N ARG A 101 6.24 -17.30 4.62
CA ARG A 101 5.83 -17.54 3.23
C ARG A 101 4.32 -17.35 3.03
N TYR A 102 3.51 -17.84 3.97
CA TYR A 102 2.07 -17.63 3.98
C TYR A 102 1.71 -16.16 4.02
N TYR A 103 2.27 -15.40 4.97
CA TYR A 103 1.96 -13.98 5.12
C TYR A 103 2.42 -13.15 3.92
N SER A 104 3.57 -13.47 3.33
CA SER A 104 4.01 -12.82 2.09
C SER A 104 3.06 -13.10 0.94
N PHE A 105 2.65 -14.36 0.76
CA PHE A 105 1.69 -14.76 -0.26
C PHE A 105 0.35 -14.04 -0.07
N MET A 106 -0.20 -14.05 1.14
CA MET A 106 -1.51 -13.44 1.41
C MET A 106 -1.48 -11.92 1.24
N ARG A 107 -0.38 -11.28 1.61
CA ARG A 107 -0.20 -9.84 1.38
C ARG A 107 -0.28 -9.54 -0.12
N GLU A 108 0.52 -10.22 -0.95
CA GLU A 108 0.53 -10.00 -2.41
C GLU A 108 -0.81 -10.37 -3.06
N TYR A 109 -1.39 -11.48 -2.65
CA TYR A 109 -2.68 -11.96 -3.14
C TYR A 109 -3.78 -10.91 -2.96
N ILE A 110 -3.82 -10.27 -1.78
CA ILE A 110 -4.79 -9.21 -1.45
C ILE A 110 -4.40 -7.88 -2.10
N GLU A 111 -3.15 -7.44 -1.95
CA GLU A 111 -2.68 -6.14 -2.43
C GLU A 111 -2.86 -5.99 -3.95
N TYR A 112 -2.60 -7.04 -4.72
CA TYR A 112 -2.73 -6.99 -6.18
C TYR A 112 -4.07 -7.53 -6.70
N GLY A 113 -4.96 -8.00 -5.83
CA GLY A 113 -6.27 -8.54 -6.21
C GLY A 113 -6.14 -9.67 -7.23
N ILE A 114 -5.22 -10.60 -6.99
CA ILE A 114 -4.83 -11.62 -7.97
C ILE A 114 -6.00 -12.57 -8.28
N ASP A 115 -6.32 -12.68 -9.56
CA ASP A 115 -7.25 -13.67 -10.09
C ASP A 115 -6.50 -14.96 -10.45
N LEU A 116 -6.57 -15.96 -9.56
CA LEU A 116 -5.87 -17.24 -9.72
C LEU A 116 -6.33 -18.00 -10.97
N ASP A 117 -7.55 -17.78 -11.46
CA ASP A 117 -8.08 -18.46 -12.65
C ASP A 117 -7.41 -17.96 -13.95
N LYS A 118 -6.78 -16.78 -13.90
CA LYS A 118 -6.05 -16.18 -15.02
C LYS A 118 -4.56 -16.54 -15.06
N ILE A 119 -4.08 -17.34 -14.10
CA ILE A 119 -2.66 -17.70 -13.98
C ILE A 119 -2.47 -19.18 -14.22
N THR A 120 -1.51 -19.52 -15.10
CA THR A 120 -1.08 -20.90 -15.30
C THR A 120 -0.23 -21.36 -14.11
N ILE A 121 -0.77 -22.26 -13.29
CA ILE A 121 -0.10 -22.84 -12.13
C ILE A 121 -0.05 -24.38 -12.20
N HIS A 122 1.05 -24.95 -11.71
CA HIS A 122 1.22 -26.39 -11.63
C HIS A 122 0.34 -27.00 -10.53
N GLU A 123 0.00 -28.28 -10.67
CA GLU A 123 -0.87 -28.99 -9.72
C GLU A 123 -0.35 -28.97 -8.27
N TRP A 124 0.98 -29.02 -8.07
CA TRP A 124 1.54 -28.93 -6.73
C TRP A 124 1.40 -27.51 -6.14
N GLN A 125 1.43 -26.45 -6.97
CA GLN A 125 1.20 -25.07 -6.53
C GLN A 125 -0.27 -24.87 -6.12
N LYS A 126 -1.20 -25.40 -6.93
CA LYS A 126 -2.64 -25.39 -6.61
C LYS A 126 -2.93 -25.97 -5.22
N LYS A 127 -2.30 -27.11 -4.90
CA LYS A 127 -2.46 -27.75 -3.59
C LYS A 127 -2.02 -26.84 -2.44
N ILE A 128 -0.85 -26.20 -2.56
CA ILE A 128 -0.35 -25.29 -1.53
C ILE A 128 -1.21 -24.02 -1.42
N ILE A 129 -1.60 -23.44 -2.56
CA ILE A 129 -2.47 -22.26 -2.59
C ILE A 129 -3.81 -22.55 -1.91
N ASN A 130 -4.43 -23.71 -2.21
CA ASN A 130 -5.68 -24.09 -1.56
C ASN A 130 -5.54 -24.22 -0.04
N ILE A 131 -4.42 -24.78 0.44
CA ILE A 131 -4.13 -24.84 1.88
C ILE A 131 -4.01 -23.41 2.46
N TYR A 132 -3.36 -22.48 1.76
CA TYR A 132 -3.26 -21.10 2.21
C TYR A 132 -4.61 -20.38 2.23
N LEU A 133 -5.47 -20.61 1.24
CA LEU A 133 -6.83 -20.05 1.22
C LEU A 133 -7.68 -20.61 2.37
N GLU A 134 -7.59 -21.92 2.64
CA GLU A 134 -8.25 -22.56 3.79
C GLU A 134 -7.78 -21.96 5.12
N ILE A 135 -6.47 -21.73 5.27
CA ILE A 135 -5.92 -21.06 6.46
C ILE A 135 -6.42 -19.61 6.56
N ASN A 136 -6.49 -18.89 5.44
CA ASN A 136 -7.00 -17.52 5.43
C ASN A 136 -8.45 -17.42 5.93
N ASP A 137 -9.31 -18.36 5.56
CA ASP A 137 -10.69 -18.41 6.07
C ASP A 137 -10.72 -18.60 7.59
N ILE A 138 -9.87 -19.48 8.12
CA ILE A 138 -9.70 -19.67 9.58
C ILE A 138 -9.20 -18.38 10.24
N MET A 139 -8.20 -17.72 9.64
CA MET A 139 -7.65 -16.47 10.16
C MET A 139 -8.70 -15.36 10.19
N LEU A 140 -9.51 -15.23 9.15
CA LEU A 140 -10.60 -14.27 9.08
C LEU A 140 -11.62 -14.51 10.19
N GLU A 141 -12.08 -15.75 10.36
CA GLU A 141 -13.04 -16.10 11.43
C GLU A 141 -12.48 -15.86 12.83
N LYS A 142 -11.19 -16.16 13.03
CA LYS A 142 -10.51 -15.88 14.31
C LYS A 142 -10.37 -14.38 14.56
N SER A 143 -9.97 -13.61 13.56
CA SER A 143 -9.80 -12.15 13.64
C SER A 143 -11.12 -11.41 13.87
N LYS A 144 -12.28 -11.98 13.54
CA LYS A 144 -13.59 -11.43 13.93
C LYS A 144 -13.78 -11.45 15.45
N LYS A 145 -13.31 -12.49 16.13
CA LYS A 145 -13.53 -12.75 17.57
C LYS A 145 -12.45 -12.16 18.46
N GLU A 146 -11.25 -11.95 17.93
CA GLU A 146 -10.10 -11.44 18.68
C GLU A 146 -9.81 -9.96 18.38
N ASP A 147 -9.25 -9.24 19.36
CA ASP A 147 -8.85 -7.83 19.20
C ASP A 147 -7.50 -7.64 18.50
N LYS A 148 -6.86 -8.73 18.07
CA LYS A 148 -5.56 -8.72 17.39
C LYS A 148 -5.66 -9.33 16.00
N ILE A 149 -4.91 -8.78 15.06
CA ILE A 149 -4.87 -9.25 13.67
C ILE A 149 -3.44 -9.28 13.12
N PRO A 150 -3.12 -10.26 12.27
CA PRO A 150 -1.98 -10.18 11.38
C PRO A 150 -2.04 -8.94 10.47
N ARG A 151 -0.87 -8.44 10.03
CA ARG A 151 -0.78 -7.20 9.25
C ARG A 151 -1.49 -7.28 7.91
N TYR A 152 -1.43 -8.42 7.23
CA TYR A 152 -2.05 -8.59 5.91
C TYR A 152 -3.59 -8.43 5.94
N LEU A 153 -4.22 -8.52 7.12
CA LEU A 153 -5.66 -8.30 7.30
C LEU A 153 -6.02 -6.85 7.63
N LEU A 154 -5.04 -5.94 7.70
CA LEU A 154 -5.30 -4.51 7.91
C LEU A 154 -6.31 -3.94 6.90
N PRO A 155 -6.26 -4.25 5.58
CA PRO A 155 -7.26 -3.75 4.63
C PRO A 155 -8.71 -4.15 4.95
N VAL A 156 -8.92 -5.26 5.66
CA VAL A 156 -10.25 -5.79 6.00
C VAL A 156 -10.81 -5.17 7.28
N TYR A 157 -9.94 -4.88 8.25
CA TYR A 157 -10.32 -4.42 9.60
C TYR A 157 -9.93 -2.96 9.88
N SER A 158 -9.57 -2.21 8.84
CA SER A 158 -9.32 -0.79 8.93
C SER A 158 -10.53 0.03 8.49
N TYR A 159 -10.51 1.29 8.87
CA TYR A 159 -11.44 2.31 8.40
C TYR A 159 -10.63 3.55 8.02
N ILE A 160 -11.21 4.36 7.14
CA ILE A 160 -10.58 5.56 6.60
C ILE A 160 -10.86 6.73 7.52
N ASN A 161 -9.81 7.45 7.90
CA ASN A 161 -9.89 8.70 8.66
C ASN A 161 -10.31 9.85 7.75
N THR A 162 -11.62 9.93 7.48
CA THR A 162 -12.20 10.99 6.64
C THR A 162 -11.98 12.37 7.22
N ASP A 163 -11.92 12.51 8.54
CA ASP A 163 -11.69 13.80 9.21
C ASP A 163 -10.30 14.36 8.86
N TYR A 164 -9.28 13.49 8.79
CA TYR A 164 -7.95 13.89 8.37
C TYR A 164 -7.92 14.33 6.90
N ILE A 165 -8.55 13.56 6.01
CA ILE A 165 -8.63 13.89 4.57
C ILE A 165 -9.35 15.24 4.37
N ASN A 166 -10.49 15.43 5.02
CA ASN A 166 -11.31 16.64 4.91
C ASN A 166 -10.70 17.87 5.60
N SER A 167 -9.64 17.70 6.39
CA SER A 167 -8.92 18.83 7.00
C SER A 167 -8.08 19.62 5.99
N PHE A 168 -7.87 19.09 4.78
CA PHE A 168 -7.12 19.72 3.71
C PHE A 168 -8.04 20.15 2.57
N LYS A 169 -7.73 21.29 1.96
CA LYS A 169 -8.46 21.76 0.77
C LYS A 169 -8.09 20.92 -0.45
N ASN A 170 -6.81 20.61 -0.60
CA ASN A 170 -6.30 19.75 -1.67
C ASN A 170 -5.34 18.71 -1.11
N ILE A 171 -5.27 17.54 -1.74
CA ILE A 171 -4.26 16.52 -1.49
C ILE A 171 -3.54 16.25 -2.81
N VAL A 172 -2.22 16.34 -2.80
CA VAL A 172 -1.39 16.18 -4.00
C VAL A 172 -0.37 15.08 -3.74
N PHE A 173 -0.49 13.98 -4.48
CA PHE A 173 0.56 12.96 -4.52
C PHE A 173 1.60 13.34 -5.55
N VAL A 174 2.87 13.32 -5.17
CA VAL A 174 4.00 13.68 -6.04
C VAL A 174 4.74 12.40 -6.44
N ASN A 175 4.84 12.18 -7.75
CA ASN A 175 5.57 11.07 -8.38
C ASN A 175 5.17 9.68 -7.88
N LYS A 176 3.90 9.48 -7.52
CA LYS A 176 3.38 8.13 -7.20
C LYS A 176 3.11 7.38 -8.49
N PHE A 177 3.97 6.41 -8.80
CA PHE A 177 3.85 5.61 -10.01
C PHE A 177 3.15 4.27 -9.77
N SER A 178 3.26 3.69 -8.58
CA SER A 178 2.72 2.36 -8.24
C SER A 178 1.57 2.45 -7.23
N TYR A 179 0.60 1.57 -7.40
CA TYR A 179 -0.60 1.49 -6.58
C TYR A 179 -0.93 0.02 -6.35
N ASN A 180 -1.20 -0.35 -5.11
CA ASN A 180 -1.94 -1.59 -4.85
C ASN A 180 -3.46 -1.35 -5.01
N VAL A 181 -4.24 -2.43 -5.10
CA VAL A 181 -5.70 -2.37 -5.31
C VAL A 181 -6.41 -1.62 -4.18
N PHE A 182 -5.96 -1.81 -2.94
CA PHE A 182 -6.54 -1.18 -1.77
C PHE A 182 -6.28 0.34 -1.73
N GLU A 183 -5.03 0.75 -1.95
CA GLU A 183 -4.61 2.15 -2.08
C GLU A 183 -5.36 2.84 -3.21
N LYS A 184 -5.41 2.22 -4.38
CA LYS A 184 -6.10 2.78 -5.55
C LYS A 184 -7.56 3.05 -5.21
N LYS A 185 -8.26 2.08 -4.61
CA LYS A 185 -9.66 2.26 -4.20
C LYS A 185 -9.85 3.44 -3.25
N ILE A 186 -8.98 3.58 -2.24
CA ILE A 186 -9.06 4.70 -1.29
C ILE A 186 -8.84 6.03 -2.00
N LEU A 187 -7.80 6.12 -2.83
CA LEU A 187 -7.46 7.36 -3.54
C LEU A 187 -8.55 7.77 -4.53
N GLU A 188 -9.18 6.82 -5.20
CA GLU A 188 -10.31 7.04 -6.11
C GLU A 188 -11.60 7.53 -5.41
N ASP A 189 -11.68 7.40 -4.09
CA ASP A 189 -12.78 7.86 -3.24
C ASP A 189 -12.49 9.25 -2.62
N ILE A 190 -11.32 9.85 -2.88
CA ILE A 190 -10.94 11.20 -2.38
C ILE A 190 -11.18 12.25 -3.47
N ASP A 191 -12.21 13.08 -3.29
CA ASP A 191 -12.63 14.07 -4.30
C ASP A 191 -11.61 15.18 -4.59
N ASN A 192 -10.84 15.58 -3.57
CA ASN A 192 -9.87 16.68 -3.66
C ASN A 192 -8.43 16.22 -3.92
N LEU A 193 -8.27 15.01 -4.48
CA LEU A 193 -6.99 14.42 -4.82
C LEU A 193 -6.54 14.77 -6.25
N SER A 194 -5.28 15.19 -6.39
CA SER A 194 -4.56 15.25 -7.66
C SER A 194 -3.25 14.46 -7.56
N ILE A 195 -2.81 13.85 -8.66
CA ILE A 195 -1.54 13.12 -8.74
C ILE A 195 -0.63 13.83 -9.72
N TYR A 196 0.42 14.45 -9.20
CA TYR A 196 1.41 15.17 -9.99
C TYR A 196 2.51 14.21 -10.42
N LEU A 197 2.66 14.05 -11.73
CA LEU A 197 3.70 13.23 -12.33
C LEU A 197 4.69 14.13 -13.07
N PHE A 198 5.96 14.10 -12.67
CA PHE A 198 7.04 14.89 -13.26
C PHE A 198 7.69 14.13 -14.42
N VAL A 199 6.84 13.60 -15.31
CA VAL A 199 7.24 12.87 -16.52
C VAL A 199 6.37 13.34 -17.68
N ASP A 200 6.79 13.02 -18.90
CA ASP A 200 5.93 13.23 -20.06
C ASP A 200 4.72 12.29 -20.00
N LYS A 201 3.58 12.74 -20.53
CA LYS A 201 2.37 11.91 -20.58
C LYS A 201 2.58 10.60 -21.35
N ASN A 202 3.44 10.62 -22.37
CA ASN A 202 3.73 9.44 -23.19
C ASN A 202 4.61 8.40 -22.48
N ASP A 203 5.26 8.79 -21.38
CA ASP A 203 6.18 7.94 -20.63
C ASP A 203 5.46 7.08 -19.59
N TYR A 204 4.21 7.37 -19.25
CA TYR A 204 3.45 6.66 -18.23
C TYR A 204 2.26 5.88 -18.80
N ASP A 205 2.08 4.65 -18.34
CA ASP A 205 0.89 3.84 -18.62
C ASP A 205 -0.13 4.02 -17.49
N GLU A 206 -1.17 4.84 -17.71
CA GLU A 206 -2.25 5.05 -16.73
C GLU A 206 -3.09 3.78 -16.47
N GLU A 207 -3.17 2.84 -17.43
CA GLU A 207 -3.92 1.60 -17.24
C GLU A 207 -3.15 0.61 -16.37
N LYS A 208 -1.86 0.46 -16.68
CA LYS A 208 -0.97 -0.47 -15.95
C LYS A 208 -0.34 0.14 -14.71
N ASN A 209 -0.44 1.45 -14.53
CA ASN A 209 0.27 2.22 -13.52
C ASN A 209 1.79 1.94 -13.53
N ILE A 210 2.40 1.98 -14.72
CA ILE A 210 3.83 1.67 -14.89
C ILE A 210 4.49 2.74 -15.75
N LEU A 211 5.68 3.18 -15.33
CA LEU A 211 6.56 4.00 -16.14
C LEU A 211 7.14 3.16 -17.30
N LYS A 212 6.80 3.53 -18.54
CA LYS A 212 7.22 2.84 -19.77
C LYS A 212 8.58 3.32 -20.26
N ASN A 213 8.84 4.61 -20.12
CA ASN A 213 10.04 5.25 -20.65
C ASN A 213 10.39 6.47 -19.80
N ILE A 214 11.56 7.08 -20.05
CA ILE A 214 11.96 8.35 -19.45
C ILE A 214 12.47 9.23 -20.58
N THR A 215 11.66 10.18 -21.01
CA THR A 215 12.05 11.19 -21.99
C THR A 215 12.88 12.25 -21.29
N ILE A 216 14.18 12.29 -21.59
CA ILE A 216 15.10 13.28 -21.02
C ILE A 216 14.97 14.59 -21.82
N PRO A 217 14.84 15.76 -21.17
CA PRO A 217 14.83 17.03 -21.89
C PRO A 217 16.13 17.22 -22.68
N ASN A 218 16.01 17.77 -23.90
CA ASN A 218 17.18 18.10 -24.71
C ASN A 218 17.95 19.22 -24.00
N PHE A 219 19.07 18.87 -23.38
CA PHE A 219 20.05 19.85 -22.93
C PHE A 219 20.74 20.44 -24.17
N GLU A 220 20.23 21.57 -24.68
CA GLU A 220 21.03 22.42 -25.56
C GLU A 220 22.26 22.89 -24.76
N ARG A 221 23.44 22.48 -25.22
CA ARG A 221 24.74 22.85 -24.63
C ARG A 221 25.18 24.23 -25.09
#